data_AF-A0A9X8VFF5-F1
#
_entry.id   AF-A0A9X8VFF5-F1
#
_cell.length_a   1.000
_cell.length_b   1.000
_cell.length_c   1.000
_cell.angle_alpha   90.00
_cell.angle_beta   90.00
_cell.angle_gamma   90.00
#
_symmetry.space_group_name_H-M   'P 1'
#
loop_
_entity.id
_entity.type
_entity.pdbx_description
1 polymer ?
#
loop_
_entity_poly.entity_id
_entity_poly.type
_entity_poly.pdbx_seq_one_letter_code
_entity_poly.pdbx_strand_id
1 'polypeptide(L)'
;MNLLYLTILLPLIGFLLLAFSRGRWSENTAATVGVGSIGLAALVTVYVAMDFFAQKAAGVQLFEQSLWTWMAVGNFNIGVTLVLDGLSLTMLSVVTGVGFFIHMFASWYMRGEEGYS
;
A
#
# COMPACT_ATOMS: atom_id res chain seq x y z
N MET A 1 1.61 -7.04 -14.15
CA MET A 1 1.05 -6.04 -13.22
C MET A 1 -0.06 -6.62 -12.31
N ASN A 2 0.10 -7.82 -11.74
CA ASN A 2 -0.96 -8.43 -10.93
C ASN A 2 -0.93 -8.07 -9.44
N LEU A 3 0.10 -7.32 -8.99
CA LEU A 3 0.37 -7.09 -7.57
C LEU A 3 -0.14 -5.73 -7.06
N LEU A 4 -0.84 -4.94 -7.87
CA LEU A 4 -1.25 -3.58 -7.51
C LEU A 4 -2.13 -3.57 -6.24
N TYR A 5 -3.01 -4.55 -6.06
CA TYR A 5 -3.80 -4.67 -4.83
C TYR A 5 -2.95 -4.82 -3.55
N LEU A 6 -1.72 -5.32 -3.62
CA LEU A 6 -0.85 -5.48 -2.45
C LEU A 6 -0.38 -4.14 -1.88
N THR A 7 -0.36 -3.07 -2.68
CA THR A 7 -0.01 -1.73 -2.17
C THR A 7 -1.04 -1.21 -1.17
N ILE A 8 -2.27 -1.74 -1.22
CA ILE A 8 -3.35 -1.46 -0.26
C ILE A 8 -3.40 -2.55 0.82
N LEU A 9 -3.26 -3.82 0.43
CA LEU A 9 -3.40 -4.96 1.34
C LEU A 9 -2.30 -4.97 2.42
N LEU A 10 -1.04 -4.66 2.06
CA LEU A 10 0.09 -4.72 3.00
C LEU A 10 -0.05 -3.70 4.14
N PRO A 11 -0.29 -2.39 3.88
CA PRO A 11 -0.58 -1.43 4.95
C PRO A 11 -1.80 -1.81 5.78
N LEU A 12 -2.86 -2.34 5.14
CA LEU A 12 -4.07 -2.74 5.85
C LEU A 12 -3.81 -3.90 6.83
N ILE A 13 -3.04 -4.91 6.42
CA ILE A 13 -2.64 -6.01 7.31
C ILE A 13 -1.76 -5.48 8.44
N GLY A 14 -0.80 -4.59 8.16
CA GLY A 14 0.03 -3.96 9.17
C GLY A 14 -0.81 -3.21 10.21
N PHE A 15 -1.77 -2.40 9.75
CA PHE A 15 -2.74 -1.72 10.60
C PHE A 15 -3.52 -2.68 11.48
N LEU A 16 -4.13 -3.73 10.91
CA LEU A 16 -4.94 -4.68 11.69
C LEU A 16 -4.10 -5.39 12.76
N LEU A 17 -2.88 -5.83 12.41
CA LEU A 17 -1.97 -6.50 13.35
C LEU A 17 -1.61 -5.59 14.53
N LEU A 18 -1.25 -4.34 14.26
CA LEU A 18 -0.90 -3.37 15.30
C LEU A 18 -2.12 -3.00 16.15
N ALA A 19 -3.25 -2.64 15.52
CA ALA A 19 -4.47 -2.23 16.23
C ALA A 19 -5.02 -3.33 17.16
N PHE A 20 -4.91 -4.61 16.76
CA PHE A 20 -5.32 -5.73 17.60
C PHE A 20 -4.27 -6.14 18.64
N SER A 21 -3.01 -5.72 18.50
CA SER A 21 -1.95 -6.01 19.47
C SER A 21 -2.17 -5.28 20.80
N ARG A 22 -2.79 -4.10 20.79
CA ARG A 22 -3.15 -3.29 21.99
C ARG A 22 -1.97 -3.13 22.97
N GLY A 23 -0.79 -2.76 22.49
CA GLY A 23 0.40 -2.59 23.34
C GLY A 23 1.01 -3.88 23.90
N ARG A 24 0.53 -5.07 23.50
CA ARG A 24 1.08 -6.36 23.98
C ARG A 24 2.38 -6.75 23.29
N TRP A 25 2.73 -6.09 22.19
CA TRP A 25 3.95 -6.33 21.44
C TRP A 25 5.07 -5.43 21.92
N SER A 26 6.31 -5.93 21.84
CA SER A 26 7.47 -5.07 22.06
C SER A 26 7.54 -3.98 20.99
N GLU A 27 8.09 -2.81 21.34
CA GLU A 27 8.29 -1.71 20.38
C GLU A 27 9.02 -2.18 19.12
N ASN A 28 10.04 -3.03 19.26
CA ASN A 28 10.78 -3.56 18.12
C ASN A 28 9.90 -4.40 17.18
N THR A 29 8.97 -5.19 17.72
CA THR A 29 8.05 -6.01 16.91
C THR A 29 6.98 -5.16 16.25
N ALA A 30 6.44 -4.18 16.96
CA ALA A 30 5.50 -3.22 16.39
C ALA A 30 6.17 -2.37 15.30
N ALA A 31 7.41 -1.94 15.51
CA ALA A 31 8.21 -1.18 14.56
C ALA A 31 8.44 -1.98 13.27
N THR A 32 8.86 -3.24 13.39
CA THR A 32 9.13 -4.08 12.22
C THR A 32 7.87 -4.37 11.42
N VAL A 33 6.72 -4.56 12.07
CA VAL A 33 5.44 -4.75 11.37
C VAL A 33 4.95 -3.45 10.71
N GLY A 34 4.98 -2.33 11.44
CA GLY A 34 4.57 -1.03 10.91
C GLY A 34 5.45 -0.58 9.74
N VAL A 35 6.75 -0.42 9.97
CA VAL A 35 7.71 0.01 8.94
C VAL A 35 7.81 -1.03 7.82
N GLY A 36 7.81 -2.32 8.16
CA GLY A 36 7.89 -3.41 7.19
C GLY A 36 6.68 -3.46 6.25
N SER A 37 5.47 -3.23 6.76
CA SER A 37 4.26 -3.23 5.92
C SER A 37 4.29 -2.14 4.84
N ILE A 38 4.64 -0.90 5.23
CA ILE A 38 4.79 0.22 4.29
C ILE A 38 6.02 0.04 3.39
N GLY A 39 7.12 -0.50 3.92
CA GLY A 39 8.33 -0.78 3.14
C GLY A 39 8.08 -1.82 2.05
N LEU A 40 7.37 -2.90 2.36
CA LEU A 40 6.95 -3.88 1.36
C LEU A 40 6.00 -3.26 0.33
N ALA A 41 5.07 -2.39 0.74
CA ALA A 41 4.21 -1.67 -0.19
C ALA A 41 4.99 -0.73 -1.13
N ALA A 42 6.05 -0.08 -0.63
CA ALA A 42 6.96 0.73 -1.43
C ALA A 42 7.74 -0.12 -2.45
N LEU A 43 8.24 -1.30 -2.03
CA LEU A 43 8.90 -2.24 -2.95
C LEU A 43 7.96 -2.76 -4.04
N VAL A 44 6.71 -3.10 -3.69
CA VAL A 44 5.68 -3.47 -4.66
C VAL A 44 5.40 -2.31 -5.61
N THR A 45 5.36 -1.07 -5.11
CA THR A 45 5.16 0.13 -5.95
C THR A 45 6.30 0.32 -6.94
N VAL A 46 7.56 0.12 -6.54
CA VAL A 46 8.71 0.16 -7.45
C VAL A 46 8.59 -0.93 -8.52
N TYR A 47 8.21 -2.16 -8.14
CA TYR A 47 7.98 -3.24 -9.08
C TYR A 47 6.88 -2.90 -10.10
N VAL A 48 5.74 -2.40 -9.62
CA VAL A 48 4.62 -1.96 -10.46
C VAL A 48 5.04 -0.82 -11.39
N ALA A 49 5.85 0.14 -10.91
CA ALA A 49 6.36 1.24 -11.72
C ALA A 49 7.21 0.73 -12.89
N MET A 50 8.16 -0.19 -12.62
CA MET A 50 9.00 -0.78 -13.66
C MET A 50 8.18 -1.51 -14.72
N ASP A 51 7.20 -2.32 -14.29
CA ASP A 51 6.30 -3.05 -15.19
C ASP A 51 5.39 -2.10 -15.99
N PHE A 52 4.89 -1.02 -15.37
CA PHE A 52 4.11 0.02 -16.04
C PHE A 52 4.92 0.72 -17.14
N PHE A 53 6.17 1.11 -16.87
CA PHE A 53 7.03 1.73 -17.89
C PHE A 53 7.37 0.77 -19.03
N ALA A 54 7.59 -0.53 -18.74
CA ALA A 54 7.80 -1.54 -19.76
C ALA A 54 6.58 -1.71 -20.67
N GLN A 55 5.37 -1.75 -20.10
CA GLN A 55 4.13 -1.86 -20.86
C GLN A 55 3.79 -0.57 -21.63
N LYS A 56 4.14 0.60 -21.09
CA LYS A 56 4.00 1.87 -21.79
C LYS A 56 4.88 1.93 -23.04
N ALA A 57 6.09 1.37 -22.98
CA ALA A 57 6.94 1.22 -24.17
C ALA A 57 6.32 0.28 -25.23
N ALA A 58 5.51 -0.69 -24.80
CA ALA A 58 4.73 -1.57 -25.67
C ALA A 58 3.39 -0.97 -26.14
N GLY A 59 3.08 0.29 -25.78
CA GLY A 59 1.89 1.03 -26.23
C GLY A 59 0.69 1.00 -25.27
N VAL A 60 0.80 0.37 -24.11
CA VAL A 60 -0.28 0.34 -23.10
C VAL A 60 -0.23 1.63 -22.27
N GLN A 61 -1.26 2.47 -22.35
CA GLN A 61 -1.30 3.75 -21.61
C GLN A 61 -2.01 3.68 -20.26
N LEU A 62 -2.89 2.70 -20.08
CA LEU A 62 -3.76 2.55 -18.92
C LEU A 62 -3.76 1.09 -18.49
N PHE A 63 -3.62 0.86 -17.19
CA PHE A 63 -3.78 -0.46 -16.61
C PHE A 63 -4.98 -0.49 -15.68
N GLU A 64 -5.86 -1.48 -15.87
CA GLU A 64 -7.04 -1.68 -15.04
C GLU A 64 -6.99 -3.08 -14.43
N GLN A 65 -7.13 -3.14 -13.10
CA GLN A 65 -7.27 -4.38 -12.36
C GLN A 65 -8.65 -4.41 -11.70
N SER A 66 -9.58 -5.12 -12.32
CA SER A 66 -10.90 -5.39 -11.72
C SER A 66 -10.78 -6.44 -10.62
N LEU A 67 -11.26 -6.13 -9.42
CA LEU A 67 -11.18 -7.02 -8.26
C LEU A 67 -12.49 -7.78 -8.05
N TRP A 68 -13.60 -7.04 -7.85
CA TRP A 68 -14.95 -7.61 -7.73
C TRP A 68 -16.02 -6.54 -7.99
N THR A 69 -17.28 -6.93 -8.14
CA THR A 69 -18.41 -6.00 -8.20
C THR A 69 -18.82 -5.57 -6.80
N TRP A 70 -18.71 -4.29 -6.48
CA TRP A 70 -19.08 -3.76 -5.17
C TRP A 70 -20.59 -3.78 -4.97
N MET A 71 -21.34 -3.28 -5.95
CA MET A 71 -22.80 -3.27 -5.91
C MET A 71 -23.40 -3.37 -7.31
N ALA A 72 -24.48 -4.14 -7.43
CA ALA A 72 -25.25 -4.29 -8.65
C ALA A 72 -26.75 -4.26 -8.33
N VAL A 73 -27.48 -3.28 -8.87
CA VAL A 73 -28.93 -3.12 -8.70
C VAL A 73 -29.56 -2.74 -10.04
N GLY A 74 -30.25 -3.69 -10.68
CA GLY A 74 -30.82 -3.49 -12.01
C GLY A 74 -29.72 -3.11 -13.02
N ASN A 75 -29.81 -1.90 -13.59
CA ASN A 75 -28.83 -1.35 -14.54
C ASN A 75 -27.66 -0.59 -13.86
N PHE A 76 -27.65 -0.50 -12.53
CA PHE A 76 -26.58 0.17 -11.79
C PHE A 76 -25.53 -0.86 -11.35
N ASN A 77 -24.32 -0.76 -11.88
CA ASN A 77 -23.21 -1.68 -11.57
C ASN A 77 -21.94 -0.89 -11.27
N ILE A 78 -21.44 -1.03 -10.03
CA ILE A 78 -20.17 -0.43 -9.60
C ILE A 78 -19.18 -1.54 -9.29
N GLY A 79 -18.06 -1.56 -10.01
CA GLY A 79 -16.91 -2.41 -9.74
C GLY A 79 -15.92 -1.77 -8.78
N VAL A 80 -15.24 -2.60 -7.97
CA VAL A 80 -13.97 -2.23 -7.35
C VAL A 80 -12.88 -2.51 -8.36
N THR A 81 -12.49 -1.49 -9.10
CA THR A 81 -11.44 -1.57 -10.12
C THR A 81 -10.32 -0.61 -9.76
N LEU A 82 -9.09 -1.13 -9.69
CA LEU A 82 -7.90 -0.32 -9.53
C LEU A 82 -7.44 0.15 -10.90
N VAL A 83 -7.41 1.46 -11.10
CA VAL A 83 -6.96 2.08 -12.34
C VAL A 83 -5.60 2.71 -12.09
N LEU A 84 -4.61 2.33 -12.90
CA LEU A 84 -3.25 2.82 -12.83
C LEU A 84 -2.88 3.50 -14.14
N ASP A 85 -2.75 4.82 -14.06
CA ASP A 85 -2.18 5.70 -15.09
C ASP A 85 -0.91 6.40 -14.57
N GLY A 86 -0.36 7.31 -15.36
CA GLY A 86 0.85 8.04 -14.98
C GLY A 86 0.67 8.89 -13.72
N LEU A 87 -0.48 9.53 -13.54
CA LEU A 87 -0.77 10.36 -12.37
C LEU A 87 -0.91 9.50 -11.11
N SER A 88 -1.66 8.41 -11.21
CA SER A 88 -1.87 7.44 -10.14
C SER A 88 -0.56 6.82 -9.69
N LEU A 89 0.33 6.48 -10.64
CA LEU A 89 1.65 5.94 -10.33
C LEU A 89 2.52 6.97 -9.59
N THR A 90 2.50 8.24 -10.00
CA THR A 90 3.20 9.33 -9.28
C THR A 90 2.69 9.46 -7.86
N MET A 91 1.36 9.51 -7.67
CA MET A 91 0.76 9.62 -6.34
C MET A 91 1.09 8.40 -5.47
N LEU A 92 0.96 7.20 -6.00
CA LEU A 92 1.29 5.96 -5.31
C LEU A 92 2.74 5.95 -4.85
N SER A 93 3.67 6.34 -5.74
CA SER A 93 5.10 6.42 -5.44
C SER A 93 5.41 7.40 -4.30
N VAL A 94 4.75 8.56 -4.30
CA VAL A 94 4.88 9.54 -3.21
C VAL A 94 4.32 8.98 -1.90
N VAL A 95 3.11 8.42 -1.92
CA VAL A 95 2.45 7.88 -0.73
C VAL A 95 3.27 6.76 -0.09
N THR A 96 3.69 5.76 -0.86
CA THR A 96 4.46 4.63 -0.29
C THR A 96 5.91 5.00 0.00
N GLY A 97 6.54 5.81 -0.86
CA GLY A 97 7.95 6.19 -0.71
C GLY A 97 8.18 7.16 0.44
N VAL A 98 7.51 8.32 0.43
CA VAL A 98 7.61 9.29 1.53
C VAL A 98 7.00 8.71 2.80
N GLY A 99 5.89 7.99 2.70
CA GLY A 99 5.27 7.30 3.83
C GLY A 99 6.21 6.30 4.52
N PHE A 100 7.02 5.56 3.75
CA PHE A 100 8.03 4.65 4.30
C PHE A 100 9.10 5.38 5.11
N PHE A 101 9.63 6.50 4.60
CA PHE A 101 10.61 7.29 5.34
C PHE A 101 10.03 7.91 6.60
N ILE A 102 8.78 8.36 6.56
CA ILE A 102 8.06 8.84 7.74
C ILE A 102 7.91 7.71 8.77
N HIS A 103 7.54 6.50 8.35
CA HIS A 103 7.43 5.35 9.25
C HIS A 103 8.77 4.98 9.87
N MET A 104 9.85 4.98 9.09
CA MET A 104 11.20 4.71 9.59
C MET A 104 11.63 5.76 10.63
N PHE A 105 11.41 7.04 10.35
CA PHE A 105 11.67 8.12 11.29
C PHE A 105 10.83 7.97 12.58
N ALA A 106 9.51 7.76 12.43
CA ALA A 106 8.59 7.59 13.54
C ALA A 106 8.97 6.40 14.43
N SER A 107 9.49 5.31 13.84
CA SER A 107 9.90 4.11 14.58
C SER A 107 11.01 4.37 15.59
N TRP A 108 11.88 5.35 15.33
CA TRP A 108 12.90 5.83 16.26
C TRP A 108 12.36 6.93 17.17
N TYR A 109 11.62 7.89 16.60
CA TYR A 109 11.10 9.06 17.30
C TYR A 109 10.13 8.71 18.44
N MET A 110 9.28 7.69 18.26
CA MET A 110 8.24 7.30 19.22
C MET A 110 8.71 6.30 20.29
N ARG A 111 9.99 5.94 20.34
CA ARG A 111 10.49 4.95 21.31
C ARG A 111 10.31 5.44 22.74
N GLY A 112 9.79 4.57 23.61
CA GLY A 112 9.51 4.87 25.01
C GLY A 112 8.22 5.65 25.27
N GLU A 113 7.46 5.99 24.22
CA GLU A 113 6.17 6.68 24.35
C GLU A 113 5.01 5.68 24.51
N GLU A 114 3.97 6.10 25.24
CA GLU A 114 2.74 5.32 25.34
C GLU A 114 2.02 5.24 23.98
N GLY A 115 1.40 4.09 23.69
CA GLY A 115 0.63 3.91 22.46
C GLY A 115 1.46 3.66 21.21
N TYR A 116 2.65 3.07 21.34
CA TYR A 116 3.49 2.67 20.18
C TYR A 116 2.77 1.71 19.21
N SER A 117 1.84 0.88 19.70
CA SER A 117 1.05 -0.10 18.92
C SER A 117 -0.40 -0.18 19.36
#